data_AF-N4UIV3-F1
#
_entry.id   AF-N4UIV3-F1
#
_cell.length_a   1.000
_cell.length_b   1.000
_cell.length_c   1.000
_cell.angle_alpha   90.00
_cell.angle_beta   90.00
_cell.angle_gamma   90.00
#
_symmetry.space_group_name_H-M   'P 1'
#
loop_
_entity.id
_entity.type
_entity.pdbx_description
1 polymer ?
#
loop_
_entity_poly.entity_id
_entity_poly.type
_entity_poly.pdbx_seq_one_letter_code
_entity_poly.pdbx_strand_id
1 'polypeptide(L)'
;MHAHNSLRQISLGANFSRARRGRASAWGLPHYRFRSGIQNSFATSAIVSSIERSNTIGFIGLGAMGSHMLNNLISRYRNPASGKEVGFALCDVNQAAVDSIIKRQDSEHPDVPLISCSSPYDVAQKASTIITMVPTGKHVQEVYVGQGKSVLSALNAMSQDQCADTLCIDQSTIEQSVSNAVALQLRQVGADLVDAPVSGGVIGAEKGTLAIMVGGSKTSYYRSVPVLQAMARKVTYCGDLGAGLAAKISNNLLLGITMLGLSLMKLSEAMLLGKRLGVDPQVLADIINNSTGRCWSSEINHPVPGVKAGDSSPPAHRNYEGGFITKLAHKDLALAVSAAEEANVPLAVGRCVEEMYRPLAKSKEFGDRDFSVIYEALDSLGPTAQSSKL
;
A
#
# COMPACT_ATOMS: atom_id res chain seq x y z
N MET A 1 57.63 7.48 -6.52
CA MET A 1 58.31 6.95 -5.33
C MET A 1 57.42 5.88 -4.72
N HIS A 2 57.95 4.65 -4.72
CA HIS A 2 57.53 3.38 -4.08
C HIS A 2 56.08 2.89 -4.20
N ALA A 3 55.79 1.60 -4.42
CA ALA A 3 56.29 0.50 -5.25
C ALA A 3 55.45 -0.73 -4.84
N HIS A 4 55.01 -1.51 -5.82
CA HIS A 4 54.39 -2.84 -5.68
C HIS A 4 55.17 -3.78 -4.75
N ASN A 5 54.47 -4.73 -4.09
CA ASN A 5 54.74 -6.15 -4.31
C ASN A 5 53.69 -7.10 -3.74
N SER A 6 53.24 -8.00 -4.62
CA SER A 6 52.69 -9.32 -4.36
C SER A 6 53.81 -10.36 -4.33
N LEU A 7 53.76 -11.37 -3.46
CA LEU A 7 53.91 -12.82 -3.79
C LEU A 7 54.15 -13.71 -2.57
N ARG A 8 53.77 -14.98 -2.78
CA ARG A 8 53.64 -16.16 -1.93
C ARG A 8 54.96 -16.78 -1.45
N GLN A 9 54.90 -17.59 -0.38
CA GLN A 9 55.45 -18.97 -0.23
C GLN A 9 54.99 -19.52 1.15
N ILE A 10 54.22 -20.62 1.27
CA ILE A 10 54.50 -22.09 1.17
C ILE A 10 55.30 -22.66 2.35
N SER A 11 54.81 -23.81 2.85
CA SER A 11 55.52 -24.92 3.57
C SER A 11 55.09 -25.08 5.04
N LEU A 12 54.81 -26.24 5.65
CA LEU A 12 54.58 -27.67 5.29
C LEU A 12 54.29 -28.39 6.64
N GLY A 13 53.69 -29.58 6.59
CA GLY A 13 53.83 -30.62 7.62
C GLY A 13 52.53 -31.03 8.31
N ALA A 14 51.78 -32.02 7.79
CA ALA A 14 51.92 -33.48 8.03
C ALA A 14 51.19 -33.95 9.32
N ASN A 15 49.99 -34.54 9.22
CA ASN A 15 49.68 -35.97 9.00
C ASN A 15 49.90 -36.87 10.23
N PHE A 16 48.83 -37.54 10.70
CA PHE A 16 48.74 -38.97 11.10
C PHE A 16 47.28 -39.26 11.51
N SER A 17 46.43 -39.87 10.65
CA SER A 17 46.02 -41.29 10.63
C SER A 17 45.92 -41.94 12.03
N ARG A 18 44.89 -42.71 12.42
CA ARG A 18 44.43 -43.94 11.77
C ARG A 18 43.16 -44.47 12.49
N ALA A 19 42.28 -45.08 11.71
CA ALA A 19 41.09 -45.82 12.13
C ALA A 19 41.41 -47.16 12.81
N ARG A 20 40.45 -47.73 13.57
CA ARG A 20 40.25 -49.20 13.65
C ARG A 20 38.82 -49.61 14.05
N ARG A 21 38.32 -50.63 13.34
CA ARG A 21 37.03 -51.34 13.46
C ARG A 21 37.15 -52.54 14.42
N GLY A 22 36.00 -53.07 14.86
CA GLY A 22 35.79 -54.48 15.25
C GLY A 22 34.71 -54.61 16.34
N ARG A 23 33.46 -54.97 16.03
CA ARG A 23 32.82 -56.30 15.77
C ARG A 23 32.16 -56.92 17.01
N ALA A 24 30.99 -57.52 16.76
CA ALA A 24 30.01 -58.16 17.64
C ALA A 24 30.57 -59.31 18.50
N SER A 25 29.93 -59.80 19.57
CA SER A 25 28.56 -60.35 19.70
C SER A 25 28.33 -60.86 21.14
N ALA A 26 27.07 -61.00 21.58
CA ALA A 26 26.52 -62.20 22.27
C ALA A 26 25.23 -61.91 23.06
N TRP A 27 24.34 -62.90 22.95
CA TRP A 27 22.95 -63.04 23.38
C TRP A 27 22.66 -62.92 24.89
N GLY A 28 21.48 -62.37 25.20
CA GLY A 28 20.80 -62.50 26.49
C GLY A 28 19.32 -62.10 26.36
N LEU A 29 18.42 -63.10 26.31
CA LEU A 29 16.97 -62.96 26.53
C LEU A 29 16.73 -62.38 27.94
N PRO A 30 15.64 -61.61 28.23
CA PRO A 30 14.34 -62.27 28.39
C PRO A 30 13.03 -61.41 28.30
N HIS A 31 11.91 -62.14 28.36
CA HIS A 31 10.58 -61.76 28.85
C HIS A 31 9.68 -60.83 28.02
N TYR A 32 8.71 -61.46 27.35
CA TYR A 32 7.40 -60.87 27.05
C TYR A 32 6.67 -60.50 28.36
N ARG A 33 6.40 -59.21 28.57
CA ARG A 33 5.35 -58.72 29.46
C ARG A 33 4.58 -57.63 28.73
N PHE A 34 3.29 -57.88 28.54
CA PHE A 34 2.30 -56.90 28.10
C PHE A 34 2.41 -55.62 28.96
N ARG A 35 2.60 -54.48 28.31
CA ARG A 35 2.30 -53.15 28.88
C ARG A 35 1.42 -52.39 27.89
N SER A 36 0.26 -52.02 28.41
CA SER A 36 -0.75 -51.15 27.81
C SER A 36 -0.12 -49.88 27.23
N GLY A 37 -0.52 -49.54 26.00
CA GLY A 37 -0.18 -48.28 25.37
C GLY A 37 -0.84 -47.13 26.14
N ILE A 38 0.00 -46.26 26.70
CA ILE A 38 -0.37 -44.88 26.98
C ILE A 38 0.30 -44.07 25.88
N GLN A 39 -0.50 -43.60 24.93
CA GLN A 39 -0.06 -42.60 23.96
C GLN A 39 0.35 -41.34 24.74
N ASN A 40 1.65 -41.07 24.80
CA ASN A 40 2.13 -39.74 25.17
C ASN A 40 1.85 -38.80 24.01
N SER A 41 0.66 -38.20 24.03
CA SER A 41 0.37 -36.99 23.28
C SER A 41 1.24 -35.89 23.87
N PHE A 42 2.34 -35.54 23.19
CA PHE A 42 3.05 -34.30 23.45
C PHE A 42 2.12 -33.15 23.08
N ALA A 43 1.33 -32.69 24.04
CA ALA A 43 0.69 -31.39 23.96
C ALA A 43 1.77 -30.34 24.15
N THR A 44 2.29 -29.81 23.04
CA THR A 44 2.97 -28.51 23.01
C THR A 44 1.93 -27.45 23.37
N SER A 45 1.66 -27.29 24.67
CA SER A 45 1.16 -26.04 25.20
C SER A 45 2.31 -25.04 25.09
N ALA A 46 2.45 -24.45 23.90
CA ALA A 46 3.23 -23.24 23.75
C ALA A 46 2.49 -22.19 24.59
N ILE A 47 3.11 -21.81 25.71
CA ILE A 47 2.74 -20.63 26.48
C ILE A 47 2.95 -19.46 25.52
N VAL A 48 1.89 -19.06 24.80
CA VAL A 48 1.84 -17.73 24.19
C VAL A 48 1.82 -16.78 25.37
N SER A 49 2.99 -16.26 25.75
CA SER A 49 3.07 -15.14 26.69
C SER A 49 2.10 -14.10 26.15
N SER A 50 1.08 -13.75 26.93
CA SER A 50 0.08 -12.76 26.51
C SER A 50 0.80 -11.47 26.14
N ILE A 51 0.86 -11.16 24.85
CA ILE A 51 1.50 -9.93 24.38
C ILE A 51 0.66 -8.77 24.89
N GLU A 52 1.30 -7.79 25.50
CA GLU A 52 0.61 -6.63 26.03
C GLU A 52 -0.02 -5.81 24.90
N ARG A 53 -1.25 -5.33 25.13
CA ARG A 53 -2.00 -4.51 24.17
C ARG A 53 -1.28 -3.20 23.81
N SER A 54 -0.61 -2.61 24.80
CA SER A 54 0.25 -1.42 24.63
C SER A 54 1.46 -1.68 23.73
N ASN A 55 1.92 -2.93 23.64
CA ASN A 55 3.05 -3.35 22.82
C ASN A 55 2.64 -4.18 21.59
N THR A 56 1.42 -3.94 21.09
CA THR A 56 0.88 -4.61 19.90
C THR A 56 0.32 -3.58 18.92
N ILE A 57 0.67 -3.72 17.65
CA ILE A 57 0.15 -2.90 16.54
C ILE A 57 -0.92 -3.70 15.79
N GLY A 58 -2.09 -3.12 15.63
CA GLY A 58 -3.15 -3.63 14.78
C GLY A 58 -2.93 -3.20 13.35
N PHE A 59 -3.09 -4.11 12.38
CA PHE A 59 -3.05 -3.79 10.96
C PHE A 59 -4.25 -4.39 10.25
N ILE A 60 -5.11 -3.52 9.70
CA ILE A 60 -6.36 -3.89 9.03
C ILE A 60 -6.29 -3.48 7.56
N GLY A 61 -6.38 -4.45 6.66
CA GLY A 61 -6.25 -4.26 5.21
C GLY A 61 -4.84 -4.60 4.71
N LEU A 62 -4.70 -5.77 4.11
CA LEU A 62 -3.47 -6.43 3.70
C LEU A 62 -3.40 -6.59 2.17
N GLY A 63 -3.99 -5.63 1.44
CA GLY A 63 -3.91 -5.57 -0.02
C GLY A 63 -2.53 -5.20 -0.56
N ALA A 64 -2.49 -4.74 -1.82
CA ALA A 64 -1.25 -4.42 -2.53
C ALA A 64 -0.36 -3.38 -1.83
N MET A 65 -0.94 -2.44 -1.09
CA MET A 65 -0.17 -1.48 -0.28
C MET A 65 0.08 -2.01 1.13
N GLY A 66 -0.98 -2.44 1.82
CA GLY A 66 -0.95 -2.80 3.25
C GLY A 66 0.02 -3.94 3.57
N SER A 67 0.10 -4.96 2.71
CA SER A 67 1.04 -6.08 2.90
C SER A 67 2.51 -5.64 2.94
N HIS A 68 2.95 -4.81 1.98
CA HIS A 68 4.32 -4.28 1.96
C HIS A 68 4.60 -3.30 3.12
N MET A 69 3.60 -2.50 3.49
CA MET A 69 3.68 -1.59 4.63
C MET A 69 3.87 -2.37 5.95
N LEU A 70 3.07 -3.43 6.16
CA LEU A 70 3.20 -4.32 7.30
C LEU A 70 4.57 -5.01 7.35
N ASN A 71 5.07 -5.53 6.22
CA ASN A 71 6.41 -6.14 6.18
C ASN A 71 7.48 -5.14 6.67
N ASN A 72 7.42 -3.88 6.25
CA ASN A 72 8.35 -2.86 6.71
C ASN A 72 8.23 -2.56 8.21
N LEU A 73 7.01 -2.58 8.76
CA LEU A 73 6.82 -2.48 10.21
C LEU A 73 7.48 -3.64 10.95
N ILE A 74 7.19 -4.88 10.54
CA ILE A 74 7.75 -6.09 11.16
C ILE A 74 9.28 -6.06 11.13
N SER A 75 9.88 -5.75 9.98
CA SER A 75 11.33 -5.79 9.83
C SER A 75 12.05 -4.62 10.54
N ARG A 76 11.45 -3.42 10.59
CA ARG A 76 12.17 -2.18 10.96
C ARG A 76 11.69 -1.52 12.25
N TYR A 77 10.43 -1.70 12.64
CA TYR A 77 9.90 -1.03 13.82
C TYR A 77 10.37 -1.73 15.10
N ARG A 78 10.72 -0.93 16.09
CA ARG A 78 11.03 -1.35 17.46
C ARG A 78 10.34 -0.40 18.41
N ASN A 79 9.85 -0.93 19.54
CA ASN A 79 9.22 -0.12 20.56
C ASN A 79 10.19 0.98 21.02
N PRO A 80 9.84 2.28 20.94
CA PRO A 80 10.77 3.36 21.28
C PRO A 80 11.24 3.37 22.74
N ALA A 81 10.43 2.84 23.66
CA ALA A 81 10.75 2.81 25.09
C ALA A 81 11.64 1.61 25.46
N SER A 82 11.43 0.43 24.85
CA SER A 82 12.16 -0.79 25.20
C SER A 82 13.23 -1.21 24.18
N GLY A 83 13.19 -0.69 22.96
CA GLY A 83 14.03 -1.09 21.83
C GLY A 83 13.72 -2.49 21.28
N LYS A 84 12.70 -3.18 21.79
CA LYS A 84 12.35 -4.56 21.43
C LYS A 84 11.31 -4.63 20.32
N GLU A 85 11.18 -5.82 19.73
CA GLU A 85 10.09 -6.21 18.84
C GLU A 85 8.71 -6.01 19.52
N VAL A 86 7.69 -5.82 18.69
CA VAL A 86 6.28 -5.66 19.11
C VAL A 86 5.43 -6.74 18.46
N GLY A 87 4.27 -7.05 19.04
CA GLY A 87 3.31 -7.94 18.41
C GLY A 87 2.50 -7.26 17.31
N PHE A 88 1.93 -8.05 16.40
CA PHE A 88 1.01 -7.56 15.37
C PHE A 88 -0.32 -8.32 15.38
N ALA A 89 -1.43 -7.59 15.43
CA ALA A 89 -2.78 -8.13 15.30
C ALA A 89 -3.33 -7.84 13.89
N LEU A 90 -3.52 -8.88 13.09
CA LEU A 90 -3.77 -8.77 11.65
C LEU A 90 -5.22 -9.10 11.31
N CYS A 91 -5.86 -8.26 10.49
CA CYS A 91 -7.20 -8.51 9.97
C CYS A 91 -7.29 -8.10 8.50
N ASP A 92 -7.92 -8.95 7.69
CA ASP A 92 -8.35 -8.62 6.34
C ASP A 92 -9.65 -9.38 6.05
N VAL A 93 -10.50 -8.85 5.17
CA VAL A 93 -11.71 -9.56 4.71
C VAL A 93 -11.36 -10.83 3.93
N ASN A 94 -10.16 -10.88 3.35
CA ASN A 94 -9.58 -12.04 2.70
C ASN A 94 -8.65 -12.79 3.67
N GLN A 95 -9.18 -13.81 4.34
CA GLN A 95 -8.41 -14.61 5.30
C GLN A 95 -7.14 -15.23 4.69
N ALA A 96 -7.17 -15.62 3.40
CA ALA A 96 -6.00 -16.18 2.74
C ALA A 96 -4.82 -15.19 2.64
N ALA A 97 -5.10 -13.88 2.61
CA ALA A 97 -4.05 -12.85 2.65
C ALA A 97 -3.37 -12.81 4.02
N VAL A 98 -4.15 -12.89 5.11
CA VAL A 98 -3.63 -12.97 6.48
C VAL A 98 -2.76 -14.21 6.65
N ASP A 99 -3.28 -15.38 6.28
CA ASP A 99 -2.58 -16.66 6.46
C ASP A 99 -1.27 -16.72 5.68
N SER A 100 -1.27 -16.20 4.43
CA SER A 100 -0.07 -16.10 3.59
C SER A 100 1.00 -15.19 4.21
N ILE A 101 0.59 -14.07 4.81
CA ILE A 101 1.50 -13.16 5.49
C ILE A 101 2.08 -13.79 6.73
N ILE A 102 1.26 -14.36 7.62
CA ILE A 102 1.73 -15.02 8.83
C ILE A 102 2.74 -16.11 8.49
N LYS A 103 2.40 -17.01 7.56
CA LYS A 103 3.30 -18.09 7.13
C LYS A 103 4.67 -17.59 6.66
N ARG A 104 4.70 -16.50 5.89
CA ARG A 104 5.95 -15.91 5.40
C ARG A 104 6.75 -15.28 6.53
N GLN A 105 6.09 -14.48 7.36
CA GLN A 105 6.74 -13.70 8.39
C GLN A 105 7.18 -14.57 9.58
N ASP A 106 6.50 -15.66 9.90
CA ASP A 106 6.97 -16.66 10.88
C ASP A 106 8.32 -17.28 10.45
N SER A 107 8.58 -17.36 9.14
CA SER A 107 9.86 -17.85 8.61
C SER A 107 10.95 -16.77 8.58
N GLU A 108 10.60 -15.52 8.28
CA GLU A 108 11.56 -14.40 8.14
C GLU A 108 11.87 -13.73 9.48
N HIS A 109 10.91 -13.74 10.40
CA HIS A 109 10.90 -13.02 11.68
C HIS A 109 10.25 -13.87 12.79
N PRO A 110 10.81 -15.05 13.13
CA PRO A 110 10.19 -16.00 14.07
C PRO A 110 9.97 -15.45 15.49
N ASP A 111 10.71 -14.42 15.87
CA ASP A 111 10.62 -13.80 17.19
C ASP A 111 9.56 -12.68 17.27
N VAL A 112 8.94 -12.31 16.13
CA VAL A 112 7.89 -11.29 16.08
C VAL A 112 6.52 -11.96 16.20
N PRO A 113 5.75 -11.70 17.27
CA PRO A 113 4.46 -12.36 17.43
C PRO A 113 3.41 -11.83 16.45
N LEU A 114 2.76 -12.73 15.70
CA LEU A 114 1.70 -12.41 14.75
C LEU A 114 0.39 -13.08 15.16
N ILE A 115 -0.69 -12.30 15.21
CA ILE A 115 -1.99 -12.75 15.68
C ILE A 115 -3.04 -12.53 14.60
N SER A 116 -3.57 -13.63 14.04
CA SER A 116 -4.74 -13.58 13.16
C SER A 116 -5.98 -13.16 13.94
N CYS A 117 -6.73 -12.21 13.41
CA CYS A 117 -7.95 -11.65 14.01
C CYS A 117 -9.12 -11.78 13.02
N SER A 118 -10.31 -12.12 13.51
CA SER A 118 -11.48 -12.36 12.67
C SER A 118 -12.29 -11.10 12.36
N SER A 119 -11.97 -10.00 13.04
CA SER A 119 -12.67 -8.72 12.91
C SER A 119 -11.83 -7.53 13.39
N PRO A 120 -12.20 -6.30 12.99
CA PRO A 120 -11.65 -5.07 13.57
C PRO A 120 -11.82 -4.98 15.10
N TYR A 121 -12.93 -5.51 15.63
CA TYR A 121 -13.15 -5.63 17.07
C TYR A 121 -12.02 -6.41 17.75
N ASP A 122 -11.66 -7.59 17.22
CA ASP A 122 -10.61 -8.44 17.79
C ASP A 122 -9.24 -7.77 17.74
N VAL A 123 -8.97 -7.00 16.68
CA VAL A 123 -7.74 -6.20 16.55
C VAL A 123 -7.67 -5.17 17.66
N ALA A 124 -8.75 -4.41 17.89
CA ALA A 124 -8.78 -3.37 18.92
C ALA A 124 -8.63 -3.94 20.34
N GLN A 125 -9.14 -5.15 20.60
CA GLN A 125 -8.95 -5.87 21.87
C GLN A 125 -7.47 -6.19 22.13
N LYS A 126 -6.69 -6.43 21.07
CA LYS A 126 -5.30 -6.88 21.17
C LYS A 126 -4.28 -5.77 20.95
N ALA A 127 -4.64 -4.67 20.31
CA ALA A 127 -3.73 -3.59 19.94
C ALA A 127 -4.20 -2.21 20.40
N SER A 128 -3.25 -1.38 20.79
CA SER A 128 -3.47 0.03 21.16
C SER A 128 -3.16 0.99 20.00
N THR A 129 -2.24 0.64 19.10
CA THR A 129 -2.01 1.40 17.86
C THR A 129 -2.63 0.64 16.71
N ILE A 130 -3.63 1.20 16.04
CA ILE A 130 -4.39 0.50 14.99
C ILE A 130 -4.22 1.24 13.67
N ILE A 131 -3.60 0.58 12.70
CA ILE A 131 -3.40 1.09 11.34
C ILE A 131 -4.44 0.47 10.41
N THR A 132 -5.09 1.31 9.59
CA THR A 132 -6.02 0.86 8.55
C THR A 132 -5.51 1.28 7.16
N MET A 133 -5.65 0.38 6.18
CA MET A 133 -5.29 0.64 4.78
C MET A 133 -6.30 -0.03 3.86
N VAL A 134 -7.46 0.60 3.68
CA VAL A 134 -8.63 0.04 3.00
C VAL A 134 -9.06 0.88 1.78
N PRO A 135 -9.90 0.36 0.87
CA PRO A 135 -10.10 0.99 -0.44
C PRO A 135 -10.88 2.31 -0.47
N THR A 136 -11.91 2.46 0.39
CA THR A 136 -12.85 3.61 0.32
C THR A 136 -13.36 4.03 1.70
N GLY A 137 -13.96 5.23 1.79
CA GLY A 137 -14.57 5.75 3.02
C GLY A 137 -15.63 4.83 3.63
N LYS A 138 -16.42 4.12 2.81
CA LYS A 138 -17.37 3.11 3.30
C LYS A 138 -16.68 2.00 4.10
N HIS A 139 -15.54 1.51 3.62
CA HIS A 139 -14.77 0.47 4.33
C HIS A 139 -14.17 1.02 5.63
N VAL A 140 -13.70 2.27 5.63
CA VAL A 140 -13.22 2.94 6.85
C VAL A 140 -14.34 3.05 7.88
N GLN A 141 -15.54 3.47 7.46
CA GLN A 141 -16.72 3.49 8.34
C GLN A 141 -17.04 2.10 8.90
N GLU A 142 -17.03 1.07 8.07
CA GLU A 142 -17.31 -0.31 8.52
C GLU A 142 -16.28 -0.80 9.54
N VAL A 143 -14.98 -0.54 9.30
CA VAL A 143 -13.90 -0.92 10.21
C VAL A 143 -14.01 -0.21 11.56
N TYR A 144 -14.20 1.11 11.56
CA TYR A 144 -14.15 1.89 12.79
C TYR A 144 -15.48 1.97 13.52
N VAL A 145 -16.61 2.09 12.81
CA VAL A 145 -17.94 2.39 13.39
C VAL A 145 -19.04 1.44 12.91
N GLY A 146 -18.69 0.36 12.20
CA GLY A 146 -19.64 -0.69 11.81
C GLY A 146 -20.33 -1.37 13.00
N GLN A 147 -21.48 -2.00 12.77
CA GLN A 147 -22.26 -2.60 13.87
C GLN A 147 -21.61 -3.88 14.40
N GLY A 148 -21.38 -3.92 15.73
CA GLY A 148 -21.07 -5.13 16.50
C GLY A 148 -19.67 -5.74 16.33
N LYS A 149 -18.93 -5.39 15.28
CA LYS A 149 -17.59 -5.95 14.97
C LYS A 149 -16.53 -4.89 14.64
N SER A 150 -16.80 -3.63 14.99
CA SER A 150 -15.91 -2.50 14.72
C SER A 150 -14.93 -2.19 15.85
N VAL A 151 -13.94 -1.36 15.55
CA VAL A 151 -13.02 -0.79 16.56
C VAL A 151 -13.81 -0.06 17.66
N LEU A 152 -14.80 0.78 17.31
CA LEU A 152 -15.65 1.48 18.28
C LEU A 152 -16.43 0.51 19.17
N SER A 153 -16.93 -0.59 18.61
CA SER A 153 -17.63 -1.62 19.41
C SER A 153 -16.72 -2.23 20.48
N ALA A 154 -15.44 -2.44 20.16
CA ALA A 154 -14.47 -2.93 21.14
C ALA A 154 -14.15 -1.88 22.20
N LEU A 155 -13.93 -0.63 21.80
CA LEU A 155 -13.62 0.48 22.71
C LEU A 155 -14.75 0.77 23.71
N ASN A 156 -16.01 0.64 23.30
CA ASN A 156 -17.16 0.78 24.20
C ASN A 156 -17.16 -0.23 25.37
N ALA A 157 -16.47 -1.36 25.21
CA ALA A 157 -16.35 -2.39 26.24
C ALA A 157 -15.04 -2.29 27.06
N MET A 158 -14.21 -1.28 26.79
CA MET A 158 -12.90 -1.09 27.44
C MET A 158 -12.94 -0.05 28.56
N SER A 159 -11.89 -0.05 29.39
CA SER A 159 -11.68 1.03 30.36
C SER A 159 -11.32 2.34 29.67
N GLN A 160 -11.56 3.46 30.34
CA GLN A 160 -11.19 4.79 29.82
C GLN A 160 -9.68 4.91 29.52
N ASP A 161 -8.83 4.33 30.37
CA ASP A 161 -7.38 4.33 30.15
C ASP A 161 -7.00 3.56 28.87
N GLN A 162 -7.63 2.40 28.65
CA GLN A 162 -7.42 1.61 27.43
C GLN A 162 -7.87 2.37 26.17
N CYS A 163 -8.97 3.11 26.27
CA CYS A 163 -9.44 3.97 25.19
C CYS A 163 -8.49 5.13 24.91
N ALA A 164 -8.04 5.84 25.95
CA ALA A 164 -7.09 6.97 25.84
C ALA A 164 -5.74 6.53 25.25
N ASP A 165 -5.28 5.34 25.61
CA ASP A 165 -4.07 4.72 25.04
C ASP A 165 -4.26 4.31 23.58
N THR A 166 -5.49 4.23 23.07
CA THR A 166 -5.76 3.83 21.68
C THR A 166 -5.51 4.97 20.71
N LEU A 167 -4.62 4.73 19.74
CA LEU A 167 -4.40 5.61 18.59
C LEU A 167 -4.78 4.88 17.29
N CYS A 168 -5.74 5.44 16.58
CA CYS A 168 -6.12 4.98 15.25
C CYS A 168 -5.41 5.80 14.18
N ILE A 169 -4.81 5.13 13.19
CA ILE A 169 -4.09 5.74 12.08
C ILE A 169 -4.72 5.23 10.78
N ASP A 170 -5.49 6.08 10.10
CA ASP A 170 -6.09 5.72 8.80
C ASP A 170 -5.18 6.16 7.66
N GLN A 171 -4.58 5.21 6.95
CA GLN A 171 -3.72 5.48 5.79
C GLN A 171 -4.48 5.43 4.45
N SER A 172 -5.80 5.20 4.52
CA SER A 172 -6.67 5.17 3.36
C SER A 172 -6.82 6.57 2.75
N THR A 173 -7.09 6.65 1.44
CA THR A 173 -7.42 7.92 0.77
C THR A 173 -8.93 8.00 0.59
N ILE A 174 -9.58 8.80 1.43
CA ILE A 174 -11.04 8.91 1.59
C ILE A 174 -11.49 10.38 1.65
N GLU A 175 -12.80 10.60 1.76
CA GLU A 175 -13.42 11.89 1.98
C GLU A 175 -13.09 12.45 3.38
N GLN A 176 -12.82 13.75 3.48
CA GLN A 176 -12.53 14.41 4.77
C GLN A 176 -13.72 14.33 5.73
N SER A 177 -14.95 14.48 5.20
CA SER A 177 -16.20 14.37 5.96
C SER A 177 -16.33 13.00 6.64
N VAL A 178 -15.95 11.92 5.96
CA VAL A 178 -15.95 10.56 6.53
C VAL A 178 -14.93 10.43 7.66
N SER A 179 -13.69 10.89 7.44
CA SER A 179 -12.64 10.85 8.46
C SER A 179 -13.05 11.63 9.71
N ASN A 180 -13.60 12.84 9.54
CA ASN A 180 -14.10 13.67 10.62
C ASN A 180 -15.24 13.01 11.40
N ALA A 181 -16.22 12.42 10.71
CA ALA A 181 -17.35 11.74 11.33
C ALA A 181 -16.94 10.50 12.15
N VAL A 182 -15.96 9.74 11.66
CA VAL A 182 -15.40 8.59 12.38
C VAL A 182 -14.62 9.04 13.61
N ALA A 183 -13.73 10.02 13.47
CA ALA A 183 -12.93 10.53 14.58
C ALA A 183 -13.79 11.13 15.70
N LEU A 184 -14.89 11.81 15.36
CA LEU A 184 -15.84 12.33 16.33
C LEU A 184 -16.38 11.22 17.24
N GLN A 185 -16.76 10.07 16.66
CA GLN A 185 -17.27 8.94 17.43
C GLN A 185 -16.20 8.25 18.28
N LEU A 186 -14.97 8.12 17.76
CA LEU A 186 -13.86 7.55 18.53
C LEU A 186 -13.48 8.44 19.72
N ARG A 187 -13.53 9.77 19.56
CA ARG A 187 -13.26 10.72 20.64
C ARG A 187 -14.30 10.69 21.75
N GLN A 188 -15.55 10.38 21.44
CA GLN A 188 -16.59 10.23 22.46
C GLN A 188 -16.29 9.12 23.47
N VAL A 189 -15.54 8.09 23.06
CA VAL A 189 -15.10 7.00 23.94
C VAL A 189 -13.66 7.17 24.46
N GLY A 190 -12.99 8.28 24.11
CA GLY A 190 -11.66 8.64 24.59
C GLY A 190 -10.48 8.27 23.68
N ALA A 191 -10.73 7.58 22.55
CA ALA A 191 -9.68 7.26 21.58
C ALA A 191 -9.47 8.41 20.58
N ASP A 192 -8.27 8.50 19.97
CA ASP A 192 -8.01 9.49 18.91
C ASP A 192 -7.73 8.82 17.56
N LEU A 193 -7.97 9.58 16.49
CA LEU A 193 -7.72 9.18 15.11
C LEU A 193 -6.92 10.26 14.40
N VAL A 194 -5.95 9.82 13.59
CA VAL A 194 -5.25 10.65 12.62
C VAL A 194 -5.51 10.12 11.22
N ASP A 195 -5.76 11.01 10.27
CA ASP A 195 -5.68 10.68 8.86
C ASP A 195 -4.21 10.78 8.42
N ALA A 196 -3.70 9.73 7.78
CA ALA A 196 -2.32 9.60 7.37
C ALA A 196 -2.20 9.06 5.94
N PRO A 197 -2.89 9.60 4.92
CA PRO A 197 -2.79 9.08 3.57
C PRO A 197 -1.34 9.05 3.02
N VAL A 198 -1.08 8.13 2.10
CA VAL A 198 0.26 7.83 1.59
C VAL A 198 0.44 8.19 0.11
N SER A 199 1.68 8.50 -0.29
CA SER A 199 2.11 8.66 -1.68
C SER A 199 3.40 7.87 -1.95
N GLY A 200 3.56 7.37 -3.18
CA GLY A 200 4.71 6.55 -3.60
C GLY A 200 4.34 5.19 -4.22
N GLY A 201 3.07 4.79 -4.18
CA GLY A 201 2.58 3.54 -4.77
C GLY A 201 3.20 2.28 -4.17
N VAL A 202 2.96 1.13 -4.82
CA VAL A 202 3.41 -0.20 -4.35
C VAL A 202 4.94 -0.26 -4.22
N ILE A 203 5.68 0.29 -5.18
CA ILE A 203 7.16 0.34 -5.13
C ILE A 203 7.64 1.14 -3.92
N GLY A 204 7.00 2.28 -3.63
CA GLY A 204 7.31 3.08 -2.46
C GLY A 204 7.00 2.34 -1.16
N ALA A 205 5.86 1.62 -1.12
CA ALA A 205 5.44 0.80 0.00
C ALA A 205 6.40 -0.37 0.26
N GLU A 206 6.83 -1.08 -0.79
CA GLU A 206 7.80 -2.17 -0.71
C GLU A 206 9.13 -1.69 -0.14
N LYS A 207 9.65 -0.57 -0.66
CA LYS A 207 10.94 -0.01 -0.23
C LYS A 207 10.88 0.68 1.14
N GLY A 208 9.68 0.93 1.68
CA GLY A 208 9.48 1.72 2.90
C GLY A 208 9.92 3.18 2.69
N THR A 209 9.59 3.74 1.53
CA THR A 209 9.99 5.10 1.11
C THR A 209 8.80 6.01 0.85
N LEU A 210 7.63 5.65 1.39
CA LEU A 210 6.40 6.42 1.24
C LEU A 210 6.57 7.86 1.76
N ALA A 211 5.80 8.77 1.17
CA ALA A 211 5.52 10.07 1.74
C ALA A 211 4.16 10.00 2.44
N ILE A 212 4.14 10.25 3.75
CA ILE A 212 2.95 10.17 4.60
C ILE A 212 2.57 11.58 5.04
N MET A 213 1.31 11.96 4.84
CA MET A 213 0.74 13.26 5.16
C MET A 213 -0.24 13.09 6.32
N VAL A 214 0.06 13.64 7.48
CA VAL A 214 -0.70 13.37 8.71
C VAL A 214 -1.52 14.59 9.12
N GLY A 215 -2.84 14.43 9.18
CA GLY A 215 -3.78 15.35 9.82
C GLY A 215 -4.20 14.84 11.20
N GLY A 216 -4.31 15.75 12.16
CA GLY A 216 -4.75 15.43 13.52
C GLY A 216 -4.20 16.40 14.57
N SER A 217 -4.41 16.07 15.83
CA SER A 217 -3.79 16.83 16.92
C SER A 217 -2.27 16.68 16.87
N LYS A 218 -1.51 17.72 17.28
CA LYS A 218 -0.04 17.61 17.37
C LYS A 218 0.41 16.44 18.26
N THR A 219 -0.31 16.20 19.35
CA THR A 219 -0.03 15.07 20.26
C THR A 219 -0.14 13.73 19.51
N SER A 220 -1.22 13.51 18.77
CA SER A 220 -1.42 12.27 18.02
C SER A 220 -0.50 12.16 16.81
N TYR A 221 -0.13 13.27 16.17
CA TYR A 221 0.95 13.31 15.20
C TYR A 221 2.25 12.75 15.81
N TYR A 222 2.73 13.31 16.93
CA TYR A 222 3.97 12.85 17.56
C TYR A 222 3.90 11.39 18.01
N ARG A 223 2.74 10.93 18.51
CA ARG A 223 2.51 9.51 18.83
C ARG A 223 2.56 8.60 17.59
N SER A 224 2.09 9.06 16.44
CA SER A 224 2.07 8.28 15.19
C SER A 224 3.44 8.20 14.49
N VAL A 225 4.29 9.21 14.64
CA VAL A 225 5.56 9.33 13.89
C VAL A 225 6.46 8.09 13.99
N PRO A 226 6.72 7.50 15.18
CA PRO A 226 7.63 6.35 15.29
C PRO A 226 7.20 5.16 14.44
N VAL A 227 5.90 4.83 14.41
CA VAL A 227 5.40 3.70 13.62
C VAL A 227 5.38 4.05 12.12
N LEU A 228 5.00 5.29 11.78
CA LEU A 228 4.94 5.74 10.39
C LEU A 228 6.31 5.80 9.72
N GLN A 229 7.36 6.16 10.45
CA GLN A 229 8.73 6.26 9.94
C GLN A 229 9.32 4.91 9.49
N ALA A 230 8.86 3.79 10.06
CA ALA A 230 9.30 2.47 9.60
C ALA A 230 8.85 2.16 8.16
N MET A 231 7.79 2.82 7.67
CA MET A 231 7.20 2.61 6.33
C MET A 231 7.51 3.75 5.35
N ALA A 232 8.18 4.81 5.81
CA ALA A 232 8.21 6.09 5.11
C ALA A 232 9.60 6.71 5.06
N ARG A 233 9.87 7.40 3.96
CA ARG A 233 11.01 8.32 3.88
C ARG A 233 10.69 9.67 4.51
N LYS A 234 9.42 10.09 4.46
CA LYS A 234 8.99 11.40 4.98
C LYS A 234 7.60 11.29 5.61
N VAL A 235 7.46 11.78 6.84
CA VAL A 235 6.19 11.91 7.57
C VAL A 235 5.98 13.39 7.85
N THR A 236 4.93 13.99 7.29
CA THR A 236 4.70 15.44 7.34
C THR A 236 3.45 15.74 8.15
N TYR A 237 3.53 16.65 9.13
CA TYR A 237 2.35 17.20 9.79
C TYR A 237 1.67 18.21 8.85
N CYS A 238 0.41 17.96 8.52
CA CYS A 238 -0.35 18.76 7.56
C CYS A 238 -1.33 19.74 8.22
N GLY A 239 -1.60 19.57 9.52
CA GLY A 239 -2.54 20.39 10.27
C GLY A 239 -3.52 19.53 11.07
N ASP A 240 -4.71 20.08 11.33
CA ASP A 240 -5.78 19.38 12.03
C ASP A 240 -6.30 18.17 11.25
N LEU A 241 -7.21 17.42 11.87
CA LEU A 241 -7.81 16.24 11.25
C LEU A 241 -8.42 16.59 9.88
N GLY A 242 -8.16 15.75 8.89
CA GLY A 242 -8.54 15.92 7.50
C GLY A 242 -7.53 16.73 6.67
N ALA A 243 -6.52 17.37 7.28
CA ALA A 243 -5.52 18.12 6.54
C ALA A 243 -4.53 17.22 5.78
N GLY A 244 -4.27 16.00 6.27
CA GLY A 244 -3.48 15.00 5.54
C GLY A 244 -4.19 14.57 4.26
N LEU A 245 -5.49 14.30 4.36
CA LEU A 245 -6.38 14.06 3.21
C LEU A 245 -6.43 15.26 2.28
N ALA A 246 -6.58 16.49 2.79
CA ALA A 246 -6.56 17.70 1.95
C ALA A 246 -5.25 17.82 1.16
N ALA A 247 -4.11 17.63 1.82
CA ALA A 247 -2.80 17.67 1.18
C ALA A 247 -2.64 16.56 0.13
N LYS A 248 -3.07 15.34 0.46
CA LYS A 248 -3.07 14.20 -0.47
C LYS A 248 -3.96 14.45 -1.67
N ILE A 249 -5.20 14.88 -1.46
CA ILE A 249 -6.19 15.16 -2.50
C ILE A 249 -5.70 16.32 -3.36
N SER A 250 -5.10 17.36 -2.78
CA SER A 250 -4.50 18.46 -3.55
C SER A 250 -3.32 18.00 -4.40
N ASN A 251 -2.44 17.16 -3.85
CA ASN A 251 -1.35 16.54 -4.60
C ASN A 251 -1.89 15.65 -5.72
N ASN A 252 -2.91 14.84 -5.43
CA ASN A 252 -3.53 13.95 -6.40
C ASN A 252 -4.40 14.70 -7.41
N LEU A 253 -4.93 15.87 -7.07
CA LEU A 253 -5.59 16.79 -7.99
C LEU A 253 -4.55 17.41 -8.92
N LEU A 254 -3.39 17.82 -8.41
CA LEU A 254 -2.30 18.31 -9.27
C LEU A 254 -1.78 17.18 -10.16
N LEU A 255 -1.57 15.98 -9.64
CA LEU A 255 -1.26 14.78 -10.42
C LEU A 255 -2.38 14.47 -11.43
N GLY A 256 -3.63 14.59 -11.00
CA GLY A 256 -4.84 14.33 -11.78
C GLY A 256 -5.02 15.29 -12.95
N ILE A 257 -4.90 16.58 -12.68
CA ILE A 257 -4.98 17.66 -13.64
C ILE A 257 -3.74 17.65 -14.55
N THR A 258 -2.54 17.51 -13.98
CA THR A 258 -1.27 17.68 -14.71
C THR A 258 -0.80 16.40 -15.41
N MET A 259 -1.03 15.21 -14.87
CA MET A 259 -0.65 13.94 -15.48
C MET A 259 -1.84 13.16 -16.04
N LEU A 260 -2.98 13.08 -15.32
CA LEU A 260 -4.08 12.20 -15.70
C LEU A 260 -5.02 12.76 -16.78
N GLY A 261 -5.34 14.05 -16.70
CA GLY A 261 -6.43 14.65 -17.47
C GLY A 261 -5.96 15.53 -18.60
N LEU A 262 -5.42 16.70 -18.29
CA LEU A 262 -5.18 17.72 -19.32
C LEU A 262 -4.01 17.39 -20.21
N SER A 263 -2.90 16.91 -19.65
CA SER A 263 -1.72 16.63 -20.47
C SER A 263 -1.99 15.47 -21.42
N LEU A 264 -2.65 14.41 -20.95
CA LEU A 264 -3.07 13.32 -21.82
C LEU A 264 -4.21 13.68 -22.74
N MET A 265 -5.22 14.42 -22.30
CA MET A 265 -6.33 14.85 -23.14
C MET A 265 -5.84 15.78 -24.25
N LYS A 266 -5.15 16.87 -23.91
CA LYS A 266 -4.60 17.82 -24.88
C LYS A 266 -3.60 17.14 -25.81
N LEU A 267 -2.76 16.23 -25.29
CA LEU A 267 -1.86 15.46 -26.14
C LEU A 267 -2.64 14.50 -27.05
N SER A 268 -3.62 13.77 -26.53
CA SER A 268 -4.44 12.84 -27.34
C SER A 268 -5.21 13.58 -28.42
N GLU A 269 -5.84 14.71 -28.11
CA GLU A 269 -6.50 15.58 -29.07
C GLU A 269 -5.52 16.13 -30.11
N ALA A 270 -4.36 16.64 -29.69
CA ALA A 270 -3.33 17.15 -30.60
C ALA A 270 -2.76 16.05 -31.50
N MET A 271 -2.52 14.86 -30.96
CA MET A 271 -2.05 13.68 -31.69
C MET A 271 -3.10 13.17 -32.67
N LEU A 272 -4.37 13.07 -32.26
CA LEU A 272 -5.48 12.69 -33.14
C LEU A 272 -5.70 13.71 -34.25
N LEU A 273 -5.66 15.01 -33.91
CA LEU A 273 -5.76 16.09 -34.88
C LEU A 273 -4.62 16.02 -35.89
N GLY A 274 -3.37 15.97 -35.45
CA GLY A 274 -2.22 15.90 -36.33
C GLY A 274 -2.20 14.64 -37.20
N LYS A 275 -2.58 13.48 -36.64
CA LYS A 275 -2.77 12.22 -37.40
C LYS A 275 -3.84 12.39 -38.48
N ARG A 276 -5.00 12.99 -38.16
CA ARG A 276 -6.07 13.25 -39.14
C ARG A 276 -5.68 14.29 -40.20
N LEU A 277 -4.78 15.20 -39.86
CA LEU A 277 -4.17 16.16 -40.79
C LEU A 277 -3.01 15.55 -41.61
N GLY A 278 -2.72 14.25 -41.44
CA GLY A 278 -1.72 13.53 -42.23
C GLY A 278 -0.29 13.59 -41.70
N VAL A 279 -0.08 14.07 -40.48
CA VAL A 279 1.24 14.08 -39.83
C VAL A 279 1.51 12.71 -39.21
N ASP A 280 2.70 12.16 -39.47
CA ASP A 280 3.15 10.94 -38.81
C ASP A 280 3.18 11.13 -37.27
N PRO A 281 2.60 10.20 -36.49
CA PRO A 281 2.53 10.35 -35.04
C PRO A 281 3.89 10.44 -34.33
N GLN A 282 4.93 9.76 -34.82
CA GLN A 282 6.25 9.84 -34.21
C GLN A 282 6.88 11.21 -34.48
N VAL A 283 6.79 11.70 -35.72
CA VAL A 283 7.26 13.04 -36.10
C VAL A 283 6.56 14.12 -35.27
N LEU A 284 5.25 14.03 -35.09
CA LEU A 284 4.49 15.00 -34.29
C LEU A 284 4.89 14.97 -32.81
N ALA A 285 5.09 13.78 -32.24
CA ALA A 285 5.55 13.63 -30.87
C ALA A 285 6.95 14.22 -30.65
N ASP A 286 7.86 14.07 -31.63
CA ASP A 286 9.19 14.67 -31.58
C ASP A 286 9.11 16.20 -31.66
N ILE A 287 8.25 16.77 -32.51
CA ILE A 287 8.01 18.22 -32.57
C ILE A 287 7.49 18.74 -31.23
N ILE A 288 6.45 18.09 -30.66
CA ILE A 288 5.86 18.49 -29.38
C ILE A 288 6.91 18.46 -28.26
N ASN A 289 7.72 17.40 -28.20
CA ASN A 289 8.75 17.24 -27.16
C ASN A 289 9.95 18.18 -27.32
N ASN A 290 10.18 18.74 -28.51
CA ASN A 290 11.18 19.78 -28.75
C ASN A 290 10.61 21.20 -28.73
N SER A 291 9.34 21.35 -28.37
CA SER A 291 8.61 22.62 -28.39
C SER A 291 7.98 22.93 -27.02
N THR A 292 7.25 24.04 -26.95
CA THR A 292 6.56 24.50 -25.74
C THR A 292 5.37 23.63 -25.31
N GLY A 293 4.94 22.70 -26.16
CA GLY A 293 3.88 21.72 -25.84
C GLY A 293 4.35 20.54 -24.99
N ARG A 294 5.66 20.42 -24.70
CA ARG A 294 6.24 19.31 -23.94
C ARG A 294 5.63 19.19 -22.54
N CYS A 295 5.24 17.97 -22.16
CA CYS A 295 4.79 17.62 -20.80
C CYS A 295 5.22 16.20 -20.43
N TRP A 296 5.03 15.80 -19.17
CA TRP A 296 5.36 14.44 -18.73
C TRP A 296 4.65 13.36 -19.55
N SER A 297 3.39 13.58 -19.94
CA SER A 297 2.63 12.62 -20.75
C SER A 297 3.21 12.49 -22.17
N SER A 298 3.70 13.57 -22.78
CA SER A 298 4.37 13.51 -24.09
C SER A 298 5.80 12.95 -23.96
N GLU A 299 6.42 13.10 -22.79
CA GLU A 299 7.80 12.71 -22.57
C GLU A 299 7.96 11.24 -22.13
N ILE A 300 7.14 10.80 -21.17
CA ILE A 300 7.32 9.57 -20.40
C ILE A 300 6.17 8.58 -20.59
N ASN A 301 4.92 9.06 -20.68
CA ASN A 301 3.71 8.20 -20.72
C ASN A 301 2.86 8.46 -21.96
N HIS A 302 3.49 8.31 -23.13
CA HIS A 302 2.85 8.67 -24.40
C HIS A 302 1.61 7.80 -24.66
N PRO A 303 0.45 8.38 -25.01
CA PRO A 303 -0.80 7.63 -25.14
C PRO A 303 -0.96 6.94 -26.48
N VAL A 304 -0.15 7.27 -27.48
CA VAL A 304 -0.28 6.67 -28.83
C VAL A 304 0.56 5.40 -28.91
N PRO A 305 -0.03 4.23 -29.27
CA PRO A 305 0.72 3.00 -29.48
C PRO A 305 1.79 3.17 -30.58
N GLY A 306 3.01 2.71 -30.30
CA GLY A 306 4.14 2.74 -31.25
C GLY A 306 4.92 4.06 -31.28
N VAL A 307 4.51 5.08 -30.52
CA VAL A 307 5.20 6.36 -30.41
C VAL A 307 6.11 6.37 -29.18
N LYS A 308 7.38 6.76 -29.38
CA LYS A 308 8.51 6.65 -28.43
C LYS A 308 8.92 5.21 -28.13
N ALA A 309 9.39 4.50 -29.15
CA ALA A 309 10.16 3.28 -28.95
C ALA A 309 11.56 3.63 -28.38
N GLY A 310 11.75 3.51 -27.06
CA GLY A 310 13.01 3.80 -26.35
C GLY A 310 13.07 3.13 -24.96
N ASP A 311 14.02 3.53 -24.11
CA ASP A 311 14.41 2.83 -22.85
C ASP A 311 13.29 2.61 -21.82
N SER A 312 12.15 3.30 -21.93
CA SER A 312 10.96 3.09 -21.12
C SER A 312 9.74 2.90 -22.02
N SER A 313 9.09 1.73 -21.95
CA SER A 313 7.88 1.42 -22.72
C SER A 313 6.61 1.91 -22.01
N PRO A 314 5.85 2.89 -22.56
CA PRO A 314 4.59 3.35 -21.97
C PRO A 314 3.51 2.25 -21.98
N PRO A 315 2.46 2.35 -21.14
CA PRO A 315 1.32 1.43 -21.15
C PRO A 315 0.67 1.27 -22.54
N ALA A 316 0.62 2.33 -23.36
CA ALA A 316 0.07 2.28 -24.72
C ALA A 316 0.73 1.22 -25.63
N HIS A 317 1.97 0.80 -25.34
CA HIS A 317 2.68 -0.24 -26.11
C HIS A 317 2.30 -1.68 -25.73
N ARG A 318 1.57 -1.84 -24.62
CA ARG A 318 1.15 -3.12 -24.08
C ARG A 318 -0.36 -3.12 -23.84
N ASN A 319 -1.11 -2.63 -24.82
CA ASN A 319 -2.58 -2.54 -24.77
C ASN A 319 -3.12 -1.83 -23.51
N TYR A 320 -2.36 -0.85 -23.00
CA TYR A 320 -2.68 -0.09 -21.78
C TYR A 320 -2.80 -0.98 -20.54
N GLU A 321 -2.11 -2.12 -20.52
CA GLU A 321 -2.05 -3.01 -19.37
C GLU A 321 -1.15 -2.45 -18.26
N GLY A 322 -1.63 -2.61 -17.02
CA GLY A 322 -0.96 -2.12 -15.81
C GLY A 322 -1.05 -0.61 -15.67
N GLY A 323 0.02 0.01 -15.17
CA GLY A 323 0.06 1.45 -14.96
C GLY A 323 -0.90 1.92 -13.86
N PHE A 324 -1.49 3.10 -14.04
CA PHE A 324 -2.47 3.64 -13.11
C PHE A 324 -3.88 3.51 -13.70
N ILE A 325 -4.63 2.51 -13.24
CA ILE A 325 -5.90 2.14 -13.86
C ILE A 325 -6.93 3.28 -13.80
N THR A 326 -7.70 3.41 -14.88
CA THR A 326 -8.68 4.48 -15.11
C THR A 326 -9.68 4.63 -13.95
N LYS A 327 -10.13 3.53 -13.35
CA LYS A 327 -11.02 3.55 -12.17
C LYS A 327 -10.41 4.29 -10.98
N LEU A 328 -9.11 4.07 -10.70
CA LEU A 328 -8.42 4.74 -9.59
C LEU A 328 -8.16 6.20 -9.92
N ALA A 329 -7.77 6.50 -11.15
CA ALA A 329 -7.58 7.86 -11.63
C ALA A 329 -8.87 8.70 -11.49
N HIS A 330 -10.00 8.17 -11.95
CA HIS A 330 -11.30 8.81 -11.79
C HIS A 330 -11.71 8.96 -10.32
N LYS A 331 -11.47 7.93 -9.48
CA LYS A 331 -11.79 8.01 -8.05
C LYS A 331 -11.11 9.22 -7.40
N ASP A 332 -9.82 9.42 -7.67
CA ASP A 332 -9.06 10.52 -7.08
C ASP A 332 -9.52 11.89 -7.61
N LEU A 333 -9.88 11.98 -8.91
CA LEU A 333 -10.47 13.18 -9.49
C LEU A 333 -11.83 13.52 -8.87
N ALA A 334 -12.70 12.53 -8.69
CA ALA A 334 -14.01 12.70 -8.08
C ALA A 334 -13.91 13.16 -6.62
N LEU A 335 -12.97 12.61 -5.85
CA LEU A 335 -12.69 13.07 -4.48
C LEU A 335 -12.26 14.54 -4.46
N ALA A 336 -11.41 14.96 -5.40
CA ALA A 336 -10.96 16.34 -5.47
C ALA A 336 -12.04 17.32 -5.93
N VAL A 337 -12.90 16.93 -6.88
CA VAL A 337 -14.07 17.73 -7.27
C VAL A 337 -15.04 17.88 -6.10
N SER A 338 -15.34 16.80 -5.39
CA SER A 338 -16.21 16.84 -4.20
C SER A 338 -15.62 17.73 -3.10
N ALA A 339 -14.33 17.59 -2.80
CA ALA A 339 -13.67 18.43 -1.79
C ALA A 339 -13.68 19.92 -2.16
N ALA A 340 -13.51 20.24 -3.45
CA ALA A 340 -13.60 21.61 -3.92
C ALA A 340 -15.02 22.19 -3.88
N GLU A 341 -16.04 21.36 -4.13
CA GLU A 341 -17.44 21.74 -3.93
C GLU A 341 -17.72 22.08 -2.47
N GLU A 342 -17.31 21.21 -1.55
CA GLU A 342 -17.43 21.46 -0.10
C GLU A 342 -16.68 22.72 0.34
N ALA A 343 -15.50 22.98 -0.24
CA ALA A 343 -14.66 24.13 0.09
C ALA A 343 -15.03 25.42 -0.68
N ASN A 344 -16.06 25.40 -1.55
CA ASN A 344 -16.40 26.50 -2.45
C ASN A 344 -15.23 27.00 -3.33
N VAL A 345 -14.37 26.08 -3.78
CA VAL A 345 -13.23 26.37 -4.67
C VAL A 345 -13.62 26.08 -6.13
N PRO A 346 -13.48 27.06 -7.05
CA PRO A 346 -13.80 26.83 -8.46
C PRO A 346 -12.74 25.94 -9.12
N LEU A 347 -13.13 24.72 -9.53
CA LEU A 347 -12.30 23.80 -10.33
C LEU A 347 -12.79 23.70 -11.78
N ALA A 348 -12.70 24.79 -12.55
CA ALA A 348 -13.16 24.81 -13.95
C ALA A 348 -12.54 23.68 -14.80
N VAL A 349 -11.23 23.47 -14.64
CA VAL A 349 -10.51 22.46 -15.42
C VAL A 349 -10.60 21.05 -14.82
N GLY A 350 -10.58 20.95 -13.49
CA GLY A 350 -10.72 19.67 -12.79
C GLY A 350 -12.06 18.99 -13.04
N ARG A 351 -13.17 19.75 -13.06
CA ARG A 351 -14.52 19.24 -13.39
C ARG A 351 -14.59 18.70 -14.81
N CYS A 352 -14.10 19.45 -15.79
CA CYS A 352 -14.10 19.03 -17.19
C CYS A 352 -13.37 17.68 -17.38
N VAL A 353 -12.20 17.52 -16.74
CA VAL A 353 -11.45 16.27 -16.76
C VAL A 353 -12.21 15.12 -16.08
N GLU A 354 -12.78 15.36 -14.89
CA GLU A 354 -13.54 14.32 -14.17
C GLU A 354 -14.73 13.84 -15.00
N GLU A 355 -15.49 14.73 -15.62
CA GLU A 355 -16.63 14.40 -16.48
C GLU A 355 -16.24 13.52 -17.67
N MET A 356 -15.05 13.72 -18.24
CA MET A 356 -14.52 12.90 -19.34
C MET A 356 -14.08 11.50 -18.86
N TYR A 357 -13.47 11.40 -17.68
CA TYR A 357 -13.00 10.12 -17.13
C TYR A 357 -14.11 9.28 -16.48
N ARG A 358 -15.20 9.92 -16.03
CA ARG A 358 -16.36 9.28 -15.39
C ARG A 358 -16.96 8.13 -16.20
N PRO A 359 -17.28 8.27 -17.51
CA PRO A 359 -17.78 7.14 -18.31
C PRO A 359 -16.72 6.05 -18.53
N LEU A 360 -15.44 6.42 -18.69
CA LEU A 360 -14.35 5.45 -18.91
C LEU A 360 -14.13 4.56 -17.69
N ALA A 361 -14.17 5.14 -16.49
CA ALA A 361 -14.04 4.40 -15.24
C ALA A 361 -15.16 3.36 -15.02
N LYS A 362 -16.36 3.61 -15.57
CA LYS A 362 -17.50 2.68 -15.52
C LYS A 362 -17.47 1.64 -16.64
N SER A 363 -16.64 1.83 -17.67
CA SER A 363 -16.54 0.90 -18.79
C SER A 363 -15.80 -0.38 -18.37
N LYS A 364 -16.34 -1.54 -18.78
CA LYS A 364 -15.62 -2.83 -18.67
C LYS A 364 -14.39 -2.89 -19.58
N GLU A 365 -14.41 -2.13 -20.66
CA GLU A 365 -13.33 -2.09 -21.65
C GLU A 365 -12.18 -1.19 -21.19
N PHE A 366 -12.47 -0.03 -20.60
CA PHE A 366 -11.46 0.99 -20.29
C PHE A 366 -11.12 1.10 -18.80
N GLY A 367 -12.03 0.73 -17.90
CA GLY A 367 -11.91 1.06 -16.47
C GLY A 367 -10.69 0.42 -15.79
N ASP A 368 -10.30 -0.78 -16.21
CA ASP A 368 -9.16 -1.52 -15.65
C ASP A 368 -7.86 -1.34 -16.46
N ARG A 369 -7.89 -0.53 -17.52
CA ARG A 369 -6.72 -0.15 -18.33
C ARG A 369 -6.13 1.15 -17.81
N ASP A 370 -4.85 1.37 -18.11
CA ASP A 370 -4.14 2.60 -17.78
C ASP A 370 -4.91 3.83 -18.27
N PHE A 371 -4.94 4.87 -17.45
CA PHE A 371 -5.62 6.14 -17.74
C PHE A 371 -5.26 6.81 -19.08
N SER A 372 -4.11 6.48 -19.70
CA SER A 372 -3.76 6.92 -21.07
C SER A 372 -4.65 6.32 -22.17
N VAL A 373 -5.48 5.32 -21.84
CA VAL A 373 -6.46 4.71 -22.75
C VAL A 373 -7.53 5.69 -23.25
N ILE A 374 -7.60 6.88 -22.66
CA ILE A 374 -8.45 7.97 -23.15
C ILE A 374 -8.20 8.31 -24.62
N TYR A 375 -6.98 8.10 -25.14
CA TYR A 375 -6.69 8.25 -26.56
C TYR A 375 -7.52 7.31 -27.44
N GLU A 376 -7.61 6.01 -27.09
CA GLU A 376 -8.46 5.06 -27.82
C GLU A 376 -9.94 5.41 -27.68
N ALA A 377 -10.37 5.80 -26.49
CA ALA A 377 -11.76 6.20 -26.26
C ALA A 377 -12.15 7.40 -27.14
N LEU A 378 -11.28 8.42 -27.25
CA LEU A 378 -11.51 9.56 -28.13
C LEU A 378 -11.47 9.18 -29.61
N ASP A 379 -10.55 8.30 -30.03
CA ASP A 379 -10.49 7.83 -31.43
C ASP A 379 -11.78 7.08 -31.80
N SER A 380 -12.33 6.28 -30.88
CA SER A 380 -13.58 5.54 -31.07
C SER A 380 -14.83 6.42 -31.21
N LEU A 381 -14.78 7.65 -30.68
CA LEU A 381 -15.87 8.64 -30.77
C LEU A 381 -15.82 9.45 -32.07
N GLY A 382 -14.75 9.35 -32.85
CA GLY A 382 -14.66 9.97 -34.17
C GLY A 382 -15.60 9.31 -35.17
N PRO A 383 -16.11 10.04 -36.19
CA PRO A 383 -16.81 9.41 -37.30
C PRO A 383 -15.88 8.37 -37.93
N THR A 384 -16.28 7.10 -37.89
CA THR A 384 -15.57 6.02 -38.59
C THR A 384 -15.46 6.42 -40.05
N ALA A 385 -14.24 6.34 -40.59
CA ALA A 385 -14.00 6.53 -42.02
C ALA A 385 -14.66 5.38 -42.83
N GLN A 386 -15.98 5.42 -42.95
CA GLN A 386 -16.79 4.64 -43.87
C GLN A 386 -17.68 5.60 -44.67
N SER A 387 -17.07 6.41 -45.53
CA SER A 387 -17.73 6.98 -46.71
C SER A 387 -16.70 7.65 -47.63
N SER A 388 -15.92 6.83 -48.33
CA SER A 388 -15.24 7.26 -49.56
C SER A 388 -14.86 6.04 -50.40
N LYS A 389 -15.88 5.34 -50.89
CA LYS A 389 -15.81 4.61 -52.16
C LYS A 389 -17.04 5.05 -52.96
N LEU A 390 -16.85 6.09 -53.77
CA LEU A 390 -17.62 6.30 -54.99
C LEU A 390 -16.89 5.58 -56.12
#